data_AF-A0A545B1P6-F1
#
_entry.id   AF-A0A545B1P6-F1
#
_cell.length_a   1.000
_cell.length_b   1.000
_cell.length_c   1.000
_cell.angle_alpha   90.00
_cell.angle_beta   90.00
_cell.angle_gamma   90.00
#
_symmetry.space_group_name_H-M   'P 1'
#
loop_
_entity.id
_entity.type
_entity.pdbx_description
1 polymer ?
#
loop_
_entity_poly.entity_id
_entity_poly.type
_entity_poly.pdbx_seq_one_letter_code
_entity_poly.pdbx_strand_id
1 'polypeptide(L)' 'MSEAEANDEVVFVASLPDLIDASEYDDHPDGRLVRLRLTVGADGVELLGDAFRPQELEALLRTLGGGPTEQMLCG' A
#
# COMPACT_ATOMS: atom_id res chain seq x y z
N MET A 1 12.55 14.48 21.00
CA MET A 1 11.76 13.47 20.27
C MET A 1 12.28 13.53 18.85
N SER A 2 13.10 12.55 18.45
CA SER A 2 13.71 12.52 17.12
C SER A 2 12.60 12.26 16.10
N GLU A 3 12.34 13.24 15.23
CA GLU A 3 11.64 13.01 13.98
C GLU A 3 12.47 11.98 13.21
N ALA A 4 12.00 10.73 13.19
CA ALA A 4 12.52 9.75 12.25
C ALA A 4 12.24 10.33 10.86
N GLU A 5 13.30 10.71 10.14
CA GLU A 5 13.19 11.10 8.74
C GLU A 5 12.39 10.01 8.03
N ALA A 6 11.22 10.36 7.51
CA ALA A 6 10.40 9.44 6.74
C ALA A 6 11.21 9.05 5.50
N ASN A 7 11.82 7.87 5.54
CA ASN A 7 12.56 7.34 4.41
C ASN A 7 11.52 6.88 3.37
N ASP A 8 11.16 7.75 2.44
CA ASP A 8 10.17 7.57 1.36
C ASP A 8 10.72 6.66 0.23
N GLU A 9 11.59 5.72 0.59
CA GLU A 9 12.28 4.82 -0.32
C GLU A 9 11.29 3.76 -0.81
N VAL A 10 11.11 3.67 -2.13
CA VAL A 10 10.29 2.63 -2.76
C VAL A 10 11.18 1.45 -3.12
N VAL A 11 10.86 0.27 -2.58
CA VAL A 11 11.56 -0.99 -2.85
C VAL A 11 10.66 -1.91 -3.65
N PHE A 12 11.10 -2.31 -4.85
CA PHE A 12 10.33 -3.25 -5.65
C PHE A 12 10.56 -4.68 -5.18
N VAL A 13 9.47 -5.40 -4.87
CA VAL A 13 9.49 -6.79 -4.42
C VAL A 13 8.85 -7.71 -5.46
N ALA A 14 9.21 -8.99 -5.39
CA ALA A 14 8.72 -9.98 -6.36
C ALA A 14 7.23 -10.30 -6.21
N SER A 15 6.70 -10.21 -4.99
CA SER A 15 5.30 -10.53 -4.69
C SER A 15 4.82 -9.87 -3.41
N LEU A 16 3.60 -9.34 -3.43
CA LEU A 16 2.82 -8.98 -2.24
C LEU A 16 1.49 -9.74 -2.26
N PRO A 17 0.85 -9.97 -1.11
CA PRO A 17 -0.49 -10.54 -1.08
C PRO A 17 -1.51 -9.61 -1.74
N ASP A 18 -2.23 -10.12 -2.75
CA ASP A 18 -3.35 -9.37 -3.34
C ASP A 18 -4.49 -9.20 -2.33
N LEU A 19 -5.08 -8.01 -2.28
CA LEU A 19 -6.27 -7.73 -1.47
C LEU A 19 -7.52 -7.54 -2.34
N ILE A 20 -7.34 -7.24 -3.62
CA ILE A 20 -8.39 -7.08 -4.62
C ILE A 20 -8.21 -8.17 -5.68
N ASP A 21 -9.26 -8.96 -5.89
CA ASP A 21 -9.28 -9.95 -6.97
C ASP A 21 -9.69 -9.29 -8.31
N ALA A 22 -9.18 -9.83 -9.42
CA ALA A 22 -9.50 -9.34 -10.76
C ALA A 22 -11.00 -9.38 -11.09
N SER A 23 -11.75 -10.35 -10.52
CA SER A 23 -13.21 -10.45 -10.70
C SER A 23 -13.97 -9.25 -10.13
N GLU A 24 -13.37 -8.49 -9.21
CA GLU A 24 -13.99 -7.33 -8.57
C GLU A 24 -13.85 -6.05 -9.42
N TYR A 25 -13.13 -6.12 -10.54
CA TYR A 25 -12.86 -4.97 -11.39
C TYR A 25 -14.12 -4.50 -12.12
N ASP A 26 -14.98 -5.44 -12.51
CA ASP A 26 -16.24 -5.14 -13.18
C ASP A 26 -17.25 -4.41 -12.28
N ASP A 27 -17.17 -4.63 -10.95
CA ASP A 27 -18.03 -4.00 -9.96
C ASP A 27 -17.56 -2.58 -9.57
N HIS A 28 -16.35 -2.21 -9.99
CA HIS A 28 -15.73 -0.91 -9.68
C HIS A 28 -15.26 -0.19 -10.95
N PRO A 29 -16.17 0.13 -11.89
CA PRO A 29 -15.81 0.71 -13.20
C PRO A 29 -15.14 2.08 -13.11
N ASP A 30 -15.39 2.83 -12.03
CA ASP A 30 -14.74 4.12 -11.79
C ASP A 30 -13.29 3.97 -11.26
N GLY A 31 -12.85 2.75 -10.93
CA GLY A 31 -11.51 2.46 -10.44
C GLY A 31 -11.18 3.15 -9.12
N ARG A 32 -12.17 3.28 -8.21
CA ARG A 32 -12.02 3.99 -6.93
C ARG A 32 -11.84 3.05 -5.72
N LEU A 33 -11.86 1.74 -5.93
CA LEU A 33 -11.66 0.79 -4.84
C LEU A 33 -10.21 0.87 -4.34
N VAL A 34 -10.08 1.04 -3.03
CA VAL A 34 -8.84 0.89 -2.27
C VAL A 34 -9.12 -0.07 -1.12
N ARG A 35 -8.27 -1.07 -0.94
CA ARG A 35 -8.30 -1.97 0.22
C ARG A 35 -7.02 -1.85 1.01
N LEU A 36 -7.17 -1.76 2.33
CA LEU A 36 -6.07 -1.71 3.27
C LEU A 36 -6.22 -2.84 4.26
N ARG A 37 -5.12 -3.54 4.52
CA ARG A 37 -4.99 -4.47 5.64
C ARG A 37 -4.00 -3.88 6.64
N LEU A 38 -4.45 -3.71 7.87
CA LEU A 38 -3.60 -3.28 8.98
C LEU A 38 -3.33 -4.48 9.89
N THR A 39 -2.05 -4.72 10.17
CA THR A 39 -1.60 -5.76 11.11
C THR A 39 -0.83 -5.08 12.23
N VAL A 40 -1.24 -5.29 13.47
CA VAL A 40 -0.54 -4.75 14.65
C VAL A 40 0.31 -5.86 15.26
N GLY A 41 1.62 -5.64 15.30
CA GLY A 41 2.62 -6.55 15.85
C GLY A 41 3.44 -5.94 16.98
N ALA A 42 4.42 -6.70 17.48
CA ALA A 42 5.33 -6.24 18.53
C ALA A 42 6.24 -5.08 18.06
N ASP A 43 6.54 -5.03 16.76
CA ASP A 43 7.44 -4.06 16.14
C ASP A 43 6.71 -2.82 15.59
N GLY A 44 5.38 -2.78 15.69
CA GLY A 44 4.57 -1.66 15.24
C GLY A 44 3.37 -2.07 14.40
N VAL A 45 2.98 -1.19 13.48
CA VAL A 45 1.85 -1.39 12.57
C VAL A 45 2.37 -1.59 11.16
N GLU A 46 2.01 -2.71 10.55
CA GLU A 46 2.21 -2.98 9.14
C GLU A 46 0.93 -2.65 8.37
N LEU A 47 1.08 -1.98 7.22
CA LEU A 47 -0.04 -1.59 6.39
C LEU A 47 0.21 -2.05 4.95
N LEU A 48 -0.61 -2.99 4.49
CA LEU A 48 -0.61 -3.46 3.12
C LEU A 48 -1.80 -2.84 2.39
N GLY A 49 -1.54 -2.22 1.24
CA GLY A 49 -2.56 -1.58 0.42
C GLY A 49 -2.64 -2.17 -0.97
N ASP A 50 -3.86 -2.18 -1.52
CA ASP A 50 -4.15 -2.58 -2.89
C ASP A 50 -5.19 -1.62 -3.48
N ALA A 51 -4.96 -1.14 -4.70
CA ALA A 51 -5.78 -0.10 -5.32
C ALA A 51 -5.69 -0.15 -6.85
N PHE A 52 -6.81 0.18 -7.50
CA PHE A 52 -6.87 0.36 -8.96
C PHE A 52 -6.07 1.57 -9.44
N ARG A 53 -5.88 2.55 -8.55
CA ARG A 53 -5.13 3.78 -8.77
C ARG A 53 -3.96 3.81 -7.79
N PRO A 54 -2.83 3.17 -8.12
CA PRO A 54 -1.70 3.04 -7.20
C PRO A 54 -1.18 4.40 -6.72
N GLN A 55 -1.30 5.46 -7.52
CA GLN A 55 -0.85 6.80 -7.14
C GLN A 55 -1.61 7.39 -5.95
N GLU A 56 -2.91 7.08 -5.81
CA GLU A 56 -3.68 7.56 -4.66
C GLU A 56 -3.33 6.79 -3.38
N LEU A 57 -3.06 5.49 -3.52
CA LEU A 57 -2.57 4.67 -2.41
C LEU A 57 -1.17 5.12 -1.97
N GLU A 58 -0.24 5.34 -2.89
CA GLU A 58 1.11 5.85 -2.60
C GLU A 58 1.05 7.20 -1.85
N ALA A 59 0.18 8.13 -2.28
CA ALA A 59 0.00 9.41 -1.59
C ALA A 59 -0.54 9.24 -0.16
N LEU A 60 -1.46 8.28 0.05
CA LEU A 60 -1.98 7.95 1.38
C LEU A 60 -0.87 7.37 2.27
N LEU A 61 -0.12 6.39 1.77
CA LEU A 61 0.99 5.76 2.50
C LEU A 61 2.07 6.77 2.89
N ARG A 62 2.43 7.67 1.97
CA ARG A 62 3.36 8.76 2.23
C ARG A 62 2.88 9.69 3.35
N THR A 63 1.58 9.96 3.40
CA THR A 63 0.98 10.83 4.43
C THR A 63 0.99 10.17 5.81
N LEU A 64 0.81 8.84 5.86
CA LEU A 64 0.85 8.08 7.11
C LEU A 64 2.26 8.04 7.71
N GLY A 65 3.30 8.11 6.87
CA GLY A 65 4.68 7.89 7.28
C GLY A 65 4.90 6.43 7.72
N GLY A 66 6.16 6.04 7.93
CA GLY A 66 6.45 4.68 8.43
C GLY A 66 7.72 4.03 7.90
N GLY A 67 8.42 4.67 6.96
CA GLY A 67 9.65 4.14 6.38
C GLY A 67 9.45 3.64 4.96
N PRO A 68 10.33 2.75 4.46
CA PRO A 68 10.34 2.32 3.06
C PRO A 68 9.03 1.62 2.70
N THR A 69 8.55 1.89 1.48
CA THR A 69 7.35 1.26 0.93
C THR A 69 7.75 0.14 -0.02
N GLU A 70 7.31 -1.08 0.28
CA GLU A 70 7.42 -2.20 -0.65
C GLU A 70 6.34 -2.10 -1.72
N GLN A 71 6.73 -2.23 -2.99
CA GLN A 71 5.82 -2.15 -4.13
C GLN A 71 6.01 -3.37 -5.05
N MET A 72 4.90 -3.99 -5.43
CA MET A 72 4.86 -5.02 -6.46
C MET A 72 4.45 -4.39 -7.78
N LEU A 73 5.15 -4.72 -8.87
CA LEU A 73 4.70 -4.37 -10.22
C LEU A 73 3.71 -5.44 -10.69
N CYS A 74 2.42 -5.09 -10.68
CA CYS A 74 1.40 -5.90 -11.33
C CYS A 74 1.52 -5.66 -12.85
N GLY A 75 2.04 -6.65 -13.57
CA GLY A 75 2.22 -6.64 -15.02
C GLY A 75 1.04 -7.23 -15.77
#